data_AF-A0A481S906-F1
#
_entry.id   AF-A0A481S906-F1
#
_cell.length_a   1.000
_cell.length_b   1.000
_cell.length_c   1.000
_cell.angle_alpha   90.00
_cell.angle_beta   90.00
_cell.angle_gamma   90.00
#
_symmetry.space_group_name_H-M   'P 1'
#
loop_
_entity.id
_entity.type
_entity.pdbx_description
1 polymer ?
#
loop_
_entity_poly.entity_id
_entity_poly.type
_entity_poly.pdbx_seq_one_letter_code
_entity_poly.pdbx_strand_id
1 'polypeptide(L)'
;RICSLGCHLPHTHSLANRSVLMLLQQLRRVSPSSCLQDRNDFAFPQEALGGSQLQKAQAISVLHEVTQHTFQLFSTEGSAATWDESLLDKLRPALDQQLTDLQA
;
A
#
# COMPACT_ATOMS: atom_id res chain seq x y z
N ARG A 1 32.93 -18.16 -3.68
CA ARG A 1 32.27 -17.39 -2.60
C ARG A 1 30.91 -16.99 -3.13
N ILE A 2 29.84 -17.54 -2.59
CA ILE A 2 28.47 -17.22 -3.00
C ILE A 2 28.01 -16.13 -2.03
N CYS A 3 27.97 -14.88 -2.49
CA CYS A 3 27.34 -13.80 -1.73
C CYS A 3 25.83 -13.98 -1.85
N SER A 4 25.23 -14.59 -0.84
CA SER A 4 23.79 -14.50 -0.63
C SER A 4 23.50 -13.03 -0.28
N LEU A 5 23.01 -12.24 -1.23
CA LEU A 5 22.35 -10.97 -0.92
C LEU A 5 21.04 -11.31 -0.19
N GLY A 6 21.17 -11.62 1.09
CA GLY A 6 20.05 -11.54 2.01
C GLY A 6 19.75 -10.05 2.22
N CYS A 7 18.87 -9.46 1.42
CA CYS A 7 18.24 -8.21 1.79
C CYS A 7 17.46 -8.44 3.10
N HIS A 8 18.06 -8.06 4.22
CA HIS A 8 17.28 -7.52 5.32
C HIS A 8 16.69 -6.24 4.78
N LEU A 9 15.36 -6.17 4.58
CA LEU A 9 14.71 -4.88 4.37
C LEU A 9 15.11 -4.00 5.57
N PRO A 10 15.85 -2.89 5.38
CA PRO A 10 16.20 -1.99 6.47
C PRO A 10 14.96 -1.55 7.26
N HIS A 11 15.16 -1.24 8.55
CA HIS A 11 14.10 -0.84 9.49
C HIS A 11 13.20 0.32 8.97
N THR A 12 13.72 1.11 8.03
CA THR A 12 13.04 2.17 7.28
C THR A 12 11.76 1.71 6.59
N HIS A 13 11.73 0.50 6.02
CA HIS A 13 10.53 -0.03 5.33
C HIS A 13 9.34 -0.18 6.28
N SER A 14 9.57 -0.53 7.55
CA SER A 14 8.49 -0.69 8.53
C SER A 14 7.83 0.65 8.91
N LEU A 15 8.60 1.73 8.88
CA LEU A 15 8.15 3.08 9.26
C LEU A 15 7.36 3.74 8.13
N ALA A 16 7.78 3.57 6.88
CA ALA A 16 7.04 4.04 5.70
C ALA A 16 5.68 3.35 5.60
N ASN A 17 5.66 2.01 5.68
CA ASN A 17 4.42 1.22 5.65
C ASN A 17 3.46 1.63 6.79
N ARG A 18 3.99 1.84 8.01
CA ARG A 18 3.17 2.28 9.14
C ARG A 18 2.58 3.67 8.92
N SER A 19 3.36 4.58 8.33
CA SER A 19 2.91 5.93 8.02
C SER A 19 1.78 5.92 6.98
N VAL A 20 1.93 5.15 5.90
CA VAL A 20 0.89 4.96 4.87
C VAL A 20 -0.40 4.43 5.49
N LEU A 21 -0.33 3.38 6.33
CA LEU A 21 -1.52 2.82 6.97
C LEU A 21 -2.22 3.83 7.90
N MET A 22 -1.47 4.62 8.67
CA MET A 22 -2.04 5.67 9.52
C MET A 22 -2.73 6.76 8.70
N LEU A 23 -2.14 7.19 7.58
CA LEU A 23 -2.73 8.20 6.71
C LEU A 23 -4.00 7.68 6.03
N LEU A 24 -4.01 6.43 5.54
CA LEU A 24 -5.21 5.79 4.99
C LEU A 24 -6.35 5.69 6.01
N GLN A 25 -6.03 5.44 7.29
CA GLN A 25 -7.03 5.45 8.36
C GLN A 25 -7.60 6.85 8.62
N GLN A 26 -6.76 7.89 8.55
CA GLN A 26 -7.19 9.28 8.75
C GLN A 26 -8.07 9.80 7.61
N LEU A 27 -7.89 9.28 6.39
CA LEU A 27 -8.74 9.63 5.26
C LEU A 27 -10.20 9.22 5.45
N ARG A 28 -10.49 8.24 6.30
CA ARG A 28 -11.84 7.73 6.54
C ARG A 28 -12.77 8.82 7.07
N ARG A 29 -13.77 9.20 6.27
CA ARG A 29 -14.78 10.21 6.62
C ARG A 29 -15.99 9.68 7.39
N VAL A 30 -16.35 8.41 7.16
CA VAL A 30 -17.55 7.77 7.72
C VAL A 30 -17.24 6.37 8.25
N SER A 31 -18.06 5.87 9.17
CA SER A 31 -17.93 4.49 9.66
C SER A 31 -18.21 3.48 8.53
N PRO A 32 -17.45 2.39 8.41
CA PRO A 32 -17.74 1.32 7.44
C PRO A 32 -19.09 0.61 7.66
N SER A 33 -19.71 0.81 8.83
CA SER A 33 -21.07 0.33 9.13
C SER A 33 -22.17 1.19 8.50
N SER A 34 -21.86 2.41 8.07
CA SER A 34 -22.82 3.30 7.43
C SER A 34 -22.98 3.01 5.93
N CYS A 35 -22.00 2.33 5.31
CA CYS A 35 -21.95 2.02 3.88
C CYS A 35 -22.14 0.52 3.60
N LEU A 36 -22.93 -0.19 4.42
CA LEU A 36 -23.11 -1.65 4.27
C LEU A 36 -23.70 -2.04 2.92
N GLN A 37 -24.61 -1.20 2.39
CA GLN A 37 -25.27 -1.44 1.10
C GLN A 37 -24.32 -1.22 -0.09
N ASP A 38 -23.27 -0.42 0.08
CA ASP A 38 -22.26 -0.13 -0.94
C ASP A 38 -21.09 -1.11 -0.89
N ARG A 39 -21.12 -2.11 0.00
CA ARG A 39 -20.05 -3.09 0.11
C ARG A 39 -20.01 -3.96 -1.13
N ASN A 40 -18.82 -4.09 -1.68
CA ASN A 40 -18.53 -5.02 -2.75
C ASN A 40 -17.33 -5.88 -2.38
N ASP A 41 -17.38 -7.16 -2.73
CA ASP A 41 -16.22 -8.04 -2.64
C ASP A 41 -15.36 -7.86 -3.89
N PHE A 42 -14.15 -7.32 -3.70
CA PHE A 42 -13.16 -7.15 -4.77
C PHE A 42 -12.33 -8.41 -5.02
N ALA A 43 -12.63 -9.53 -4.32
CA ALA A 43 -12.01 -10.83 -4.49
C ALA A 43 -10.47 -10.78 -4.39
N PHE A 44 -9.95 -10.21 -3.29
CA PHE A 44 -8.51 -10.17 -3.04
C PHE A 44 -7.95 -11.61 -3.00
N PRO A 45 -6.91 -11.94 -3.79
CA PRO A 45 -6.46 -13.32 -3.98
C PRO A 45 -5.61 -13.82 -2.79
N GLN A 46 -6.26 -13.95 -1.63
CA GLN A 46 -5.61 -14.24 -0.37
C GLN A 46 -4.96 -15.62 -0.36
N GLU A 47 -5.49 -16.61 -1.06
CA GLU A 47 -4.92 -17.96 -1.15
C GLU A 47 -3.60 -17.95 -1.94
N ALA A 48 -3.52 -17.15 -3.01
CA ALA A 48 -2.30 -17.01 -3.81
C ALA A 48 -1.19 -16.25 -3.07
N LEU A 49 -1.58 -15.36 -2.15
CA LEU A 49 -0.66 -14.48 -1.43
C LEU A 49 -0.37 -14.91 0.02
N GLY A 50 -1.24 -15.70 0.63
CA GLY A 50 -1.29 -15.99 2.06
C GLY A 50 -0.63 -17.30 2.49
N GLY A 51 0.07 -17.99 1.58
CA GLY A 51 0.76 -19.25 1.88
C GLY A 51 2.28 -19.09 2.07
N SER A 52 2.90 -20.05 2.74
CA SER A 52 4.37 -20.22 2.78
C SER A 52 5.02 -20.48 1.40
N GLN A 53 4.22 -20.58 0.35
CA GLN A 53 4.64 -20.87 -1.02
C GLN A 53 5.08 -19.63 -1.80
N LEU A 54 4.67 -18.42 -1.42
CA LEU A 54 5.08 -17.22 -2.14
C LEU A 54 6.55 -16.94 -1.85
N GLN A 55 7.42 -17.09 -2.85
CA GLN A 55 8.83 -16.75 -2.66
C GLN A 55 8.95 -15.22 -2.48
N LYS A 56 10.00 -14.81 -1.78
CA LYS A 56 10.18 -13.41 -1.36
C LYS A 56 10.15 -12.42 -2.52
N ALA A 57 10.71 -12.80 -3.67
CA ALA A 57 10.72 -11.96 -4.87
C ALA A 57 9.30 -11.69 -5.38
N GLN A 58 8.45 -12.71 -5.43
CA GLN A 58 7.06 -12.55 -5.85
C GLN A 58 6.26 -11.70 -4.84
N ALA A 59 6.53 -11.83 -3.53
CA ALA A 59 5.91 -10.98 -2.52
C ALA A 59 6.28 -9.50 -2.69
N ILE A 60 7.55 -9.21 -3.03
CA ILE A 60 8.00 -7.84 -3.33
C ILE A 60 7.30 -7.31 -4.60
N SER A 61 7.22 -8.10 -5.67
CA SER A 61 6.51 -7.69 -6.89
C SER A 61 5.03 -7.40 -6.63
N VAL A 62 4.34 -8.26 -5.86
CA VAL A 62 2.94 -8.02 -5.48
C VAL A 62 2.80 -6.75 -4.66
N LEU A 63 3.67 -6.54 -3.68
CA LEU A 63 3.65 -5.30 -2.89
C LEU A 63 3.91 -4.07 -3.74
N HIS A 64 4.83 -4.15 -4.71
CA HIS A 64 5.13 -3.07 -5.65
C HIS A 64 3.88 -2.72 -6.47
N GLU A 65 3.21 -3.72 -7.06
CA GLU A 65 1.98 -3.52 -7.84
C GLU A 65 0.84 -2.93 -6.98
N VAL A 66 0.60 -3.48 -5.79
CA VAL A 66 -0.42 -2.96 -4.87
C VAL A 66 -0.12 -1.51 -4.48
N THR A 67 1.14 -1.19 -4.18
CA THR A 67 1.55 0.18 -3.83
C THR A 67 1.36 1.13 -5.01
N GLN A 68 1.72 0.69 -6.22
CA GLN A 68 1.60 1.49 -7.44
C GLN A 68 0.14 1.81 -7.77
N HIS A 69 -0.74 0.81 -7.74
CA HIS A 69 -2.16 1.01 -7.99
C HIS A 69 -2.82 1.87 -6.90
N THR A 70 -2.37 1.74 -5.64
CA THR A 70 -2.82 2.61 -4.55
C THR A 70 -2.41 4.06 -4.80
N PHE A 71 -1.14 4.30 -5.17
CA PHE A 71 -0.67 5.65 -5.52
C PHE A 71 -1.47 6.26 -6.66
N GLN A 72 -1.72 5.50 -7.73
CA GLN A 72 -2.53 5.95 -8.86
C GLN A 72 -3.95 6.32 -8.42
N LEU A 73 -4.61 5.46 -7.63
CA LEU A 73 -5.96 5.70 -7.14
C LEU A 73 -6.07 7.05 -6.43
N PHE A 74 -5.16 7.34 -5.49
CA PHE A 74 -5.16 8.59 -4.71
C PHE A 74 -4.59 9.82 -5.43
N SER A 75 -4.04 9.63 -6.64
CA SER A 75 -3.50 10.71 -7.49
C SER A 75 -4.44 11.10 -8.64
N THR A 76 -5.57 10.42 -8.78
CA THR A 76 -6.61 10.79 -9.77
C THR A 76 -7.23 12.16 -9.45
N GLU A 77 -7.62 12.91 -10.49
CA GLU A 77 -8.18 14.28 -10.36
C GLU A 77 -9.39 14.36 -9.41
N GLY A 78 -10.22 13.32 -9.36
CA GLY A 78 -11.38 13.25 -8.45
C GLY A 78 -11.05 12.99 -6.98
N SER A 79 -9.79 12.65 -6.67
CA SER A 79 -9.38 12.33 -5.30
C SER A 79 -9.44 13.54 -4.38
N ALA A 80 -9.00 14.71 -4.84
CA ALA A 80 -9.01 15.94 -4.04
C ALA A 80 -10.43 16.46 -3.74
N ALA A 81 -11.42 16.13 -4.59
CA ALA A 81 -12.82 16.44 -4.32
C ALA A 81 -13.46 15.50 -3.28
N THR A 82 -12.86 14.32 -3.05
CA THR A 82 -13.42 13.26 -2.21
C THR A 82 -12.77 13.20 -0.84
N TRP A 83 -11.45 13.38 -0.79
CA TRP A 83 -10.59 13.17 0.37
C TRP A 83 -9.92 14.47 0.80
N ASP A 84 -9.47 14.54 2.06
CA ASP A 84 -8.76 15.71 2.60
C ASP A 84 -7.42 15.91 1.89
N GLU A 85 -7.26 17.05 1.20
CA GLU A 85 -6.08 17.37 0.40
C GLU A 85 -4.78 17.37 1.23
N SER A 86 -4.83 17.85 2.48
CA SER A 86 -3.65 17.90 3.36
C SER A 86 -3.18 16.50 3.78
N LEU A 87 -4.08 15.51 3.81
CA LEU A 87 -3.73 14.12 4.03
C LEU A 87 -3.23 13.46 2.74
N LEU A 88 -3.80 13.80 1.58
CA LEU A 88 -3.30 13.33 0.28
C LEU A 88 -1.87 13.82 0.01
N ASP A 89 -1.55 15.06 0.36
CA ASP A 89 -0.21 15.65 0.23
C ASP A 89 0.84 14.93 1.09
N LYS A 90 0.42 14.24 2.15
CA LYS A 90 1.30 13.38 2.97
C LYS A 90 1.31 11.94 2.46
N LEU A 91 0.16 11.44 2.00
CA LEU A 91 0.01 10.05 1.56
C LEU A 91 0.77 9.78 0.26
N ARG A 92 0.66 10.67 -0.73
CA ARG A 92 1.29 10.46 -2.05
C ARG A 92 2.81 10.35 -1.95
N PRO A 93 3.55 11.24 -1.24
CA PRO A 93 4.99 11.07 -1.06
C PRO A 93 5.36 9.83 -0.24
N ALA A 94 4.53 9.45 0.75
CA ALA A 94 4.78 8.24 1.53
C ALA A 94 4.67 6.96 0.67
N LEU A 95 3.68 6.90 -0.23
CA LEU A 95 3.52 5.82 -1.20
C LEU A 95 4.64 5.81 -2.25
N ASP A 96 5.06 6.99 -2.73
CA ASP A 96 6.18 7.14 -3.67
C ASP A 96 7.52 6.67 -3.07
N GLN A 97 7.76 7.01 -1.81
CA GLN A 97 8.91 6.48 -1.07
C GLN A 97 8.83 4.94 -0.94
N GLN A 98 7.65 4.39 -0.62
CA GLN A 98 7.46 2.95 -0.53
C GLN A 98 7.69 2.25 -1.89
N LEU A 99 7.33 2.87 -3.01
CA LEU A 99 7.63 2.37 -4.35
C LEU A 99 9.14 2.35 -4.65
N THR A 100 9.83 3.45 -4.33
CA THR A 100 11.29 3.56 -4.49
C THR A 100 12.00 2.48 -3.67
N ASP A 101 11.55 2.27 -2.45
CA ASP A 101 12.06 1.27 -1.52
C ASP A 101 11.87 -0.17 -2.03
N LEU A 102 10.77 -0.45 -2.74
CA LEU A 102 10.47 -1.78 -3.30
C LEU A 102 11.21 -2.07 -4.62
N GLN A 103 11.81 -1.05 -5.24
CA GLN A 103 12.64 -1.19 -6.46
C GLN A 103 14.13 -1.42 -6.18
N ALA A 104 14.56 -1.23 -4.92
CA ALA A 104 15.96 -1.25 -4.49
C ALA A 104 16.53 -2.64 -4.18
#